data_AF-A0A952V095-F1
#
_entry.id   AF-A0A952V095-F1
#
_cell.length_a   1.000
_cell.length_b   1.000
_cell.length_c   1.000
_cell.angle_alpha   90.00
_cell.angle_beta   90.00
_cell.angle_gamma   90.00
#
_symmetry.space_group_name_H-M   'P 1'
#
loop_
_entity.id
_entity.type
_entity.pdbx_description
1 polymer ?
#
loop_
_entity_poly.entity_id
_entity_poly.type
_entity_poly.pdbx_seq_one_letter_code
_entity_poly.pdbx_strand_id
1 'polypeptide(L)'
;MAEQPSPPSVSPTVGHDALGRPTASRMSVPPSEPRSSRASFDALDAHVDRPARIQMIVALILGLVLVAIPLYLWRRPRAESISATIGTTDAGALPAVTAGGPGSAPDEKLTLGDPKVVSCHDAGPKTTPPEKCDHLPEIERLFAKAIEDSAGCASKDPGGGSIVWVLDVTFKRKTALAMAAKAGNTMKSKKVISSCEKTLRAKLPSLPYDTTKHEHARYFLSITATYPGASR
;
A
#
# COMPACT_ATOMS: atom_id res chain seq x y z
N MET A 1 -48.53 -11.28 -52.14
CA MET A 1 -48.44 -9.90 -52.68
C MET A 1 -47.54 -9.11 -51.75
N ALA A 2 -46.28 -8.79 -52.04
CA ALA A 2 -45.34 -9.23 -53.08
C ALA A 2 -44.00 -9.56 -52.37
N GLU A 3 -43.05 -10.40 -52.81
CA GLU A 3 -42.58 -10.83 -54.15
C GLU A 3 -41.45 -9.96 -54.77
N GLN A 4 -40.19 -10.34 -54.44
CA GLN A 4 -38.93 -10.23 -55.21
C GLN A 4 -38.37 -8.82 -55.60
N PRO A 5 -37.11 -8.69 -56.09
CA PRO A 5 -35.98 -9.65 -56.19
C PRO A 5 -34.62 -9.15 -55.59
N SER A 6 -33.57 -9.99 -55.69
CA SER A 6 -32.12 -9.71 -55.45
C SER A 6 -31.39 -9.41 -56.79
N PRO A 7 -30.03 -9.40 -56.93
CA PRO A 7 -28.87 -9.44 -55.99
C PRO A 7 -27.99 -8.14 -56.18
N PRO A 8 -26.68 -8.05 -56.58
CA PRO A 8 -25.49 -8.93 -56.47
C PRO A 8 -24.12 -8.26 -56.10
N SER A 9 -23.13 -9.11 -55.75
CA SER A 9 -21.66 -8.99 -55.96
C SER A 9 -20.79 -7.88 -55.31
N VAL A 10 -19.69 -8.28 -54.65
CA VAL A 10 -18.27 -8.07 -55.07
C VAL A 10 -17.31 -8.57 -53.97
N SER A 11 -16.22 -9.24 -54.36
CA SER A 11 -15.17 -9.76 -53.45
C SER A 11 -13.92 -8.87 -53.43
N PRO A 12 -13.13 -8.88 -52.34
CA PRO A 12 -11.73 -8.49 -52.37
C PRO A 12 -10.79 -9.68 -52.12
N THR A 13 -9.99 -10.05 -53.12
CA THR A 13 -8.81 -10.91 -52.95
C THR A 13 -7.67 -10.08 -52.36
N VAL A 14 -6.98 -10.57 -51.34
CA VAL A 14 -5.72 -10.00 -50.86
C VAL A 14 -4.62 -11.06 -51.00
N GLY A 15 -3.61 -10.76 -51.82
CA GLY A 15 -2.44 -11.63 -51.99
C GLY A 15 -1.45 -11.46 -50.83
N HIS A 16 -0.79 -12.56 -50.45
CA HIS A 16 0.42 -12.49 -49.63
C HIS A 16 1.64 -12.47 -50.56
N ASP A 17 2.24 -11.29 -50.72
CA ASP A 17 3.53 -11.15 -51.41
C ASP A 17 4.64 -11.86 -50.63
N ALA A 18 5.51 -12.55 -51.38
CA ALA A 18 6.72 -13.15 -50.86
C ALA A 18 7.91 -12.22 -51.10
N LEU A 19 8.76 -12.00 -50.10
CA LEU A 19 10.14 -11.51 -50.26
C LEU A 19 10.93 -11.64 -48.94
N GLY A 20 12.27 -11.70 -49.03
CA GLY A 20 13.15 -11.40 -47.88
C GLY A 20 13.96 -12.56 -47.27
N ARG A 21 14.81 -13.22 -48.07
CA ARG A 21 15.84 -14.19 -47.58
C ARG A 21 17.10 -13.46 -47.07
N PRO A 22 17.57 -13.69 -45.83
CA PRO A 22 18.95 -13.40 -45.43
C PRO A 22 19.77 -14.69 -45.28
N THR A 23 20.81 -14.86 -46.10
CA THR A 23 21.81 -15.93 -45.91
C THR A 23 22.91 -15.48 -44.94
N ALA A 24 23.10 -16.22 -43.84
CA ALA A 24 24.14 -15.95 -42.84
C ALA A 24 25.18 -17.08 -42.79
N SER A 25 26.05 -17.14 -43.79
CA SER A 25 27.18 -18.08 -43.82
C SER A 25 28.50 -17.37 -43.51
N ARG A 26 28.99 -17.48 -42.27
CA ARG A 26 30.41 -17.28 -41.94
C ARG A 26 30.88 -18.29 -40.90
N MET A 27 31.76 -19.19 -41.32
CA MET A 27 32.65 -19.93 -40.43
C MET A 27 33.73 -18.98 -39.88
N SER A 28 34.20 -19.24 -38.66
CA SER A 28 35.61 -19.22 -38.26
C SER A 28 35.75 -19.63 -36.79
N VAL A 29 36.81 -20.38 -36.46
CA VAL A 29 37.18 -20.79 -35.09
C VAL A 29 38.69 -20.47 -34.87
N PRO A 30 39.32 -20.72 -33.70
CA PRO A 30 40.19 -19.75 -33.02
C PRO A 30 41.69 -19.92 -33.39
N PRO A 31 42.60 -19.04 -32.91
CA PRO A 31 43.20 -19.15 -31.56
C PRO A 31 43.37 -17.74 -30.90
N SER A 32 44.05 -17.46 -29.78
CA SER A 32 45.03 -18.21 -28.93
C SER A 32 44.94 -17.77 -27.46
N GLU A 33 45.39 -18.61 -26.52
CA GLU A 33 45.73 -18.19 -25.15
C GLU A 33 47.07 -17.45 -25.06
N PRO A 34 47.19 -16.50 -24.13
CA PRO A 34 48.43 -16.25 -23.39
C PRO A 34 48.24 -16.53 -21.89
N ARG A 35 49.02 -17.46 -21.33
CA ARG A 35 49.08 -17.71 -19.87
C ARG A 35 49.59 -16.48 -19.11
N SER A 36 48.73 -15.82 -18.33
CA SER A 36 49.15 -14.83 -17.33
C SER A 36 49.26 -15.43 -15.93
N SER A 37 50.33 -16.20 -15.69
CA SER A 37 50.60 -16.83 -14.39
C SER A 37 51.18 -15.83 -13.37
N ARG A 38 50.41 -14.80 -12.96
CA ARG A 38 50.74 -13.88 -11.84
C ARG A 38 49.54 -13.01 -11.41
N ALA A 39 48.65 -13.56 -10.57
CA ALA A 39 47.58 -12.79 -9.91
C ALA A 39 47.09 -13.38 -8.56
N SER A 40 47.74 -14.42 -8.03
CA SER A 40 47.24 -15.18 -6.87
C SER A 40 47.71 -14.65 -5.50
N PHE A 41 47.53 -13.36 -5.23
CA PHE A 41 47.68 -12.81 -3.85
C PHE A 41 46.66 -11.71 -3.49
N ASP A 42 46.26 -10.82 -4.41
CA ASP A 42 45.24 -9.77 -4.15
C ASP A 42 43.87 -10.31 -3.69
N ALA A 43 43.54 -11.56 -4.02
CA ALA A 43 42.26 -12.17 -3.69
C ALA A 43 41.99 -12.36 -2.18
N LEU A 44 43.02 -12.25 -1.34
CA LEU A 44 42.87 -12.34 0.12
C LEU A 44 42.56 -10.97 0.76
N ASP A 45 43.22 -9.90 0.33
CA ASP A 45 43.07 -8.57 0.94
C ASP A 45 41.65 -8.01 0.73
N ALA A 46 41.14 -8.14 -0.50
CA ALA A 46 39.75 -7.84 -0.86
C ALA A 46 38.71 -8.68 -0.09
N HIS A 47 39.12 -9.77 0.57
CA HIS A 47 38.27 -10.64 1.38
C HIS A 47 38.38 -10.36 2.90
N VAL A 48 39.37 -9.58 3.34
CA VAL A 48 39.50 -9.06 4.72
C VAL A 48 38.85 -7.68 4.86
N ASP A 49 38.94 -6.84 3.83
CA ASP A 49 38.29 -5.52 3.80
C ASP A 49 36.73 -5.64 3.75
N ARG A 50 36.20 -6.67 3.08
CA ARG A 50 34.76 -6.95 3.03
C ARG A 50 34.09 -7.12 4.41
N PRO A 51 34.52 -8.03 5.30
CA PRO A 51 33.94 -8.14 6.64
C PRO A 51 34.13 -6.88 7.48
N ALA A 52 35.26 -6.15 7.35
CA ALA A 52 35.46 -4.89 8.06
C ALA A 52 34.43 -3.81 7.62
N ARG A 53 34.19 -3.66 6.31
CA ARG A 53 33.17 -2.74 5.77
C ARG A 53 31.75 -3.16 6.17
N ILE A 54 31.45 -4.47 6.15
CA ILE A 54 30.14 -5.00 6.59
C ILE A 54 29.95 -4.76 8.10
N GLN A 55 30.97 -4.97 8.93
CA GLN A 55 30.93 -4.67 10.36
C GLN A 55 30.73 -3.17 10.63
N MET A 56 31.41 -2.28 9.89
CA MET A 56 31.15 -0.84 9.98
C MET A 56 29.72 -0.46 9.58
N ILE A 57 29.16 -1.05 8.51
CA ILE A 57 27.78 -0.82 8.09
C ILE A 57 26.79 -1.32 9.16
N VAL A 58 27.01 -2.51 9.72
CA VAL A 58 26.18 -3.06 10.80
C VAL A 58 26.29 -2.21 12.07
N ALA A 59 27.48 -1.76 12.44
CA ALA A 59 27.69 -0.85 13.58
C ALA A 59 27.02 0.51 13.37
N LEU A 60 27.07 1.08 12.15
CA LEU A 60 26.33 2.29 11.78
C LEU A 60 24.82 2.10 11.87
N ILE A 61 24.28 0.99 11.37
CA ILE A 61 22.84 0.67 11.45
C ILE A 61 22.41 0.51 12.92
N LEU A 62 23.18 -0.22 13.73
CA LEU A 62 22.92 -0.39 15.16
C LEU A 62 22.97 0.95 15.91
N GLY A 63 24.00 1.78 15.64
CA GLY A 63 24.11 3.13 16.21
C GLY A 63 22.95 4.04 15.81
N LEU A 64 22.57 4.05 14.53
CA LEU A 64 21.41 4.80 14.04
C LEU A 64 20.10 4.33 14.69
N VAL A 65 19.90 3.02 14.87
CA VAL A 65 18.72 2.47 15.57
C VAL A 65 18.72 2.86 17.05
N LEU A 66 19.86 2.76 17.73
CA LEU A 66 20.02 3.13 19.14
C LEU A 66 19.88 4.64 19.40
N VAL A 67 20.11 5.50 18.41
CA VAL A 67 19.87 6.96 18.49
C VAL A 67 18.45 7.32 18.05
N ALA A 68 17.93 6.68 16.99
CA ALA A 68 16.60 6.96 16.45
C ALA A 68 15.46 6.50 17.36
N ILE A 69 15.60 5.37 18.08
CA ILE A 69 14.55 4.90 19.00
C ILE A 69 14.34 5.89 20.17
N PRO A 70 15.36 6.34 20.92
CA PRO A 70 15.21 7.39 21.92
C PRO A 70 14.68 8.71 21.34
N LEU A 71 15.19 9.17 20.19
CA LEU A 71 14.68 10.39 19.54
C LEU A 71 13.21 10.27 19.11
N TYR A 72 12.77 9.11 18.65
CA TYR A 72 11.38 8.83 18.32
C TYR A 72 10.49 8.78 19.57
N LEU A 73 10.99 8.21 20.67
CA LEU A 73 10.32 8.19 21.98
C LEU A 73 10.31 9.55 22.69
N TRP A 74 11.23 10.46 22.36
CA TRP A 74 11.17 11.88 22.78
C TRP A 74 10.26 12.72 21.88
N ARG A 75 10.27 12.50 20.56
CA ARG A 75 9.40 13.23 19.62
C ARG A 75 7.94 12.78 19.62
N ARG A 76 7.64 11.56 20.08
CA ARG A 76 6.30 11.19 20.55
C ARG A 76 6.20 11.48 22.06
N PRO A 77 5.62 12.62 22.50
CA PRO A 77 5.12 12.70 23.87
C PRO A 77 4.15 11.54 24.09
N ARG A 78 4.57 10.55 24.89
CA ARG A 78 3.75 9.39 25.18
C ARG A 78 2.67 9.79 26.17
N ALA A 79 1.40 9.56 25.80
CA ALA A 79 0.39 9.23 26.79
C ALA A 79 0.92 8.09 27.66
N GLU A 80 0.70 8.19 28.96
CA GLU A 80 1.68 7.77 29.96
C GLU A 80 1.95 6.26 30.02
N SER A 81 3.08 5.92 30.64
CA SER A 81 3.30 4.56 31.12
C SER A 81 2.15 4.14 32.03
N ILE A 82 1.63 2.93 31.83
CA ILE A 82 0.79 2.25 32.82
C ILE A 82 1.70 1.94 34.02
N SER A 83 1.79 2.90 34.93
CA SER A 83 2.55 2.79 36.17
C SER A 83 1.94 1.71 37.05
N ALA A 84 2.78 0.85 37.63
CA ALA A 84 2.31 -0.19 38.53
C ALA A 84 1.56 0.43 39.71
N THR A 85 0.34 -0.05 39.99
CA THR A 85 -0.53 0.50 41.03
C THR A 85 -0.02 0.15 42.43
N ILE A 86 0.88 0.97 42.95
CA ILE A 86 1.04 1.20 44.39
C ILE A 86 0.28 2.51 44.66
N GLY A 87 -0.72 2.44 45.55
CA GLY A 87 -1.73 3.50 45.69
C GLY A 87 -1.38 4.60 46.70
N THR A 88 -2.44 5.29 47.14
CA THR A 88 -2.47 6.40 48.14
C THR A 88 -2.37 7.80 47.53
N THR A 89 -3.56 8.35 47.24
CA THR A 89 -4.00 9.75 47.45
C THR A 89 -2.99 10.79 47.93
N ASP A 90 -3.02 11.99 47.32
CA ASP A 90 -3.77 13.11 47.92
C ASP A 90 -4.21 14.18 46.88
N ALA A 91 -4.96 15.20 47.32
CA ALA A 91 -5.71 16.13 46.49
C ALA A 91 -4.99 17.46 46.15
N GLY A 92 -5.38 18.06 45.03
CA GLY A 92 -4.99 19.42 44.64
C GLY A 92 -5.76 19.88 43.40
N ALA A 93 -6.60 20.92 43.53
CA ALA A 93 -7.52 21.35 42.47
C ALA A 93 -7.06 22.62 41.75
N LEU A 94 -7.43 22.76 40.47
CA LEU A 94 -8.05 23.95 39.85
C LEU A 94 -8.53 23.58 38.42
N PRO A 95 -9.53 24.26 37.83
CA PRO A 95 -10.24 23.76 36.65
C PRO A 95 -9.54 24.12 35.32
N ALA A 96 -9.18 23.09 34.53
CA ALA A 96 -8.73 23.23 33.16
C ALA A 96 -9.83 22.85 32.15
N VAL A 97 -9.85 23.57 31.04
CA VAL A 97 -10.79 23.50 29.90
C VAL A 97 -11.28 22.08 29.56
N THR A 98 -12.60 21.92 29.43
CA THR A 98 -13.27 20.66 29.06
C THR A 98 -13.00 20.25 27.60
N ALA A 99 -11.82 19.65 27.35
CA ALA A 99 -11.53 18.86 26.16
C ALA A 99 -11.70 17.37 26.51
N GLY A 100 -12.68 16.71 25.90
CA GLY A 100 -13.21 15.43 26.41
C GLY A 100 -12.28 14.22 26.27
N GLY A 101 -11.71 13.79 27.39
CA GLY A 101 -11.48 12.39 27.73
C GLY A 101 -12.16 12.04 29.07
N PRO A 102 -12.31 10.77 29.46
CA PRO A 102 -11.82 9.56 28.80
C PRO A 102 -12.94 8.73 28.11
N GLY A 103 -12.69 8.27 26.89
CA GLY A 103 -13.63 7.43 26.12
C GLY A 103 -13.47 5.93 26.36
N SER A 104 -14.04 5.44 27.47
CA SER A 104 -14.34 4.02 27.76
C SER A 104 -13.19 3.01 27.93
N ALA A 105 -13.49 1.96 28.70
CA ALA A 105 -12.83 0.65 28.60
C ALA A 105 -13.17 0.00 27.24
N PRO A 106 -12.52 -1.10 26.81
CA PRO A 106 -12.58 -1.53 25.41
C PRO A 106 -13.93 -2.17 25.04
N ASP A 107 -14.87 -1.34 24.56
CA ASP A 107 -15.94 -1.78 23.67
C ASP A 107 -15.34 -2.55 22.48
N GLU A 108 -15.97 -3.65 22.08
CA GLU A 108 -15.51 -4.58 21.03
C GLU A 108 -15.74 -3.97 19.63
N LYS A 109 -15.11 -2.82 19.38
CA LYS A 109 -15.38 -1.89 18.28
C LYS A 109 -14.21 -1.82 17.29
N LEU A 110 -14.53 -1.55 16.04
CA LEU A 110 -13.56 -1.38 14.95
C LEU A 110 -12.60 -0.21 15.24
N THR A 111 -11.29 -0.50 15.20
CA THR A 111 -10.23 0.52 15.28
C THR A 111 -9.70 0.82 13.90
N LEU A 112 -9.87 2.05 13.42
CA LEU A 112 -9.24 2.55 12.20
C LEU A 112 -7.91 3.23 12.51
N GLY A 113 -6.91 3.01 11.66
CA GLY A 113 -5.69 3.81 11.60
C GLY A 113 -5.83 4.98 10.61
N ASP A 114 -4.92 5.94 10.70
CA ASP A 114 -4.95 7.18 9.90
C ASP A 114 -4.99 6.91 8.38
N PRO A 115 -5.79 7.65 7.60
CA PRO A 115 -5.73 7.63 6.14
C PRO A 115 -4.35 8.05 5.61
N LYS A 116 -3.86 7.35 4.58
CA LYS A 116 -2.55 7.61 3.96
C LYS A 116 -2.65 7.49 2.46
N VAL A 117 -2.20 8.52 1.73
CA VAL A 117 -1.88 8.38 0.31
C VAL A 117 -0.72 7.40 0.16
N VAL A 118 -0.85 6.44 -0.75
CA VAL A 118 0.14 5.41 -1.08
C VAL A 118 0.90 5.78 -2.34
N SER A 119 0.18 6.27 -3.35
CA SER A 119 0.73 6.88 -4.56
C SER A 119 -0.33 7.72 -5.26
N CYS A 120 0.12 8.60 -6.13
CA CYS A 120 -0.71 9.38 -7.04
C CYS A 120 -0.14 9.28 -8.46
N HIS A 121 -0.97 9.55 -9.46
CA HIS A 121 -0.64 9.39 -10.88
C HIS A 121 -1.30 10.48 -11.72
N ASP A 122 -0.49 11.10 -12.58
CA ASP A 122 -0.96 11.98 -13.64
C ASP A 122 -1.68 11.19 -14.75
N ALA A 123 -2.05 11.87 -15.83
CA ALA A 123 -2.58 11.24 -17.05
C ALA A 123 -1.48 10.50 -17.85
N GLY A 124 -0.85 9.48 -17.26
CA GLY A 124 0.20 8.68 -17.88
C GLY A 124 0.65 7.49 -17.02
N PRO A 125 1.72 6.76 -17.44
CA PRO A 125 2.23 5.59 -16.73
C PRO A 125 3.17 5.93 -15.56
N LYS A 126 3.38 7.20 -15.23
CA LYS A 126 4.25 7.63 -14.13
C LYS A 126 3.54 7.41 -12.80
N THR A 127 4.30 6.98 -11.80
CA THR A 127 3.86 6.86 -10.40
C THR A 127 4.58 7.92 -9.58
N THR A 128 3.82 8.79 -8.94
CA THR A 128 4.35 9.79 -8.00
C THR A 128 4.32 9.21 -6.59
N PRO A 129 5.43 9.26 -5.84
CA PRO A 129 5.53 8.70 -4.50
C PRO A 129 4.77 9.58 -3.48
N PRO A 130 4.34 9.02 -2.33
CA PRO A 130 3.33 9.64 -1.47
C PRO A 130 3.76 10.97 -0.86
N GLU A 131 5.07 11.23 -0.70
CA GLU A 131 5.62 12.48 -0.17
C GLU A 131 5.46 13.67 -1.13
N LYS A 132 5.01 13.42 -2.35
CA LYS A 132 4.71 14.42 -3.38
C LYS A 132 3.23 14.49 -3.76
N CYS A 133 2.39 13.67 -3.14
CA CYS A 133 0.96 13.69 -3.36
C CYS A 133 0.28 14.68 -2.41
N ASP A 134 -0.70 15.42 -2.93
CA ASP A 134 -1.63 16.20 -2.13
C ASP A 134 -2.65 15.31 -1.37
N HIS A 135 -3.11 15.82 -0.23
CA HIS A 135 -4.11 15.16 0.62
C HIS A 135 -5.53 15.42 0.13
N LEU A 136 -6.41 14.43 0.28
CA LEU A 136 -7.80 14.47 -0.18
C LEU A 136 -8.75 14.34 1.03
N PRO A 137 -8.73 15.26 2.00
CA PRO A 137 -9.29 15.05 3.34
C PRO A 137 -10.79 14.74 3.36
N GLU A 138 -11.57 15.26 2.42
CA GLU A 138 -12.99 14.92 2.31
C GLU A 138 -13.21 13.48 1.84
N ILE A 139 -12.44 13.02 0.84
CA ILE A 139 -12.50 11.64 0.35
C ILE A 139 -11.92 10.67 1.38
N GLU A 140 -10.83 11.03 2.06
CA GLU A 140 -10.24 10.27 3.16
C GLU A 140 -11.26 10.05 4.29
N ARG A 141 -11.99 11.10 4.69
CA ARG A 141 -13.08 11.03 5.69
C ARG A 141 -14.25 10.17 5.22
N LEU A 142 -14.70 10.33 3.97
CA LEU A 142 -15.81 9.53 3.41
C LEU A 142 -15.41 8.05 3.28
N PHE A 143 -14.15 7.75 2.96
CA PHE A 143 -13.63 6.39 2.90
C PHE A 143 -13.53 5.76 4.30
N ALA A 144 -13.00 6.48 5.28
CA ALA A 144 -12.98 6.04 6.68
C ALA A 144 -14.40 5.68 7.17
N LYS A 145 -15.36 6.59 6.96
CA LYS A 145 -16.77 6.35 7.32
C LYS A 145 -17.38 5.14 6.59
N ALA A 146 -17.09 4.94 5.30
CA ALA A 146 -17.59 3.77 4.58
C ALA A 146 -17.04 2.44 5.13
N ILE A 147 -15.85 2.45 5.74
CA ILE A 147 -15.30 1.29 6.44
C ILE A 147 -16.00 1.09 7.79
N GLU A 148 -16.24 2.16 8.57
CA GLU A 148 -17.06 2.09 9.80
C GLU A 148 -18.46 1.53 9.54
N ASP A 149 -19.15 2.05 8.53
CA ASP A 149 -20.49 1.61 8.10
C ASP A 149 -20.50 0.16 7.53
N SER A 150 -19.31 -0.45 7.37
CA SER A 150 -19.12 -1.84 6.95
C SER A 150 -18.69 -2.79 8.09
N ALA A 151 -18.39 -2.28 9.29
CA ALA A 151 -17.68 -2.99 10.37
C ALA A 151 -18.21 -4.40 10.69
N GLY A 152 -19.53 -4.58 10.72
CA GLY A 152 -20.20 -5.87 11.01
C GLY A 152 -19.94 -6.99 9.98
N CYS A 153 -19.18 -6.74 8.91
CA CYS A 153 -18.76 -7.77 7.97
C CYS A 153 -17.77 -8.78 8.58
N ALA A 154 -16.99 -8.36 9.58
CA ALA A 154 -15.88 -9.15 10.15
C ALA A 154 -16.24 -9.90 11.43
N SER A 155 -17.36 -9.58 12.09
CA SER A 155 -17.87 -10.21 13.33
C SER A 155 -18.20 -11.72 13.23
N LYS A 156 -17.78 -12.36 12.13
CA LYS A 156 -17.90 -13.78 11.84
C LYS A 156 -16.55 -14.51 11.90
N ASP A 157 -15.45 -13.80 12.13
CA ASP A 157 -14.12 -14.39 12.33
C ASP A 157 -13.73 -14.30 13.82
N PRO A 158 -13.69 -15.42 14.57
CA PRO A 158 -13.32 -15.39 15.98
C PRO A 158 -11.84 -15.04 16.20
N GLY A 159 -10.99 -15.10 15.18
CA GLY A 159 -9.58 -14.72 15.26
C GLY A 159 -9.34 -13.22 15.11
N GLY A 160 -10.31 -12.45 14.59
CA GLY A 160 -10.18 -11.02 14.34
C GLY A 160 -9.01 -10.64 13.43
N GLY A 161 -8.51 -9.41 13.63
CA GLY A 161 -7.30 -8.91 12.99
C GLY A 161 -7.54 -7.78 11.99
N SER A 162 -6.49 -7.38 11.29
CA SER A 162 -6.46 -6.17 10.47
C SER A 162 -6.59 -6.47 8.98
N ILE A 163 -7.34 -5.63 8.27
CA ILE A 163 -7.37 -5.53 6.81
C ILE A 163 -6.87 -4.14 6.43
N VAL A 164 -5.88 -4.05 5.55
CA VAL A 164 -5.48 -2.80 4.91
C VAL A 164 -6.40 -2.60 3.71
N TRP A 165 -7.31 -1.63 3.80
CA TRP A 165 -8.16 -1.23 2.68
C TRP A 165 -7.42 -0.24 1.80
N VAL A 166 -7.57 -0.37 0.49
CA VAL A 166 -7.06 0.56 -0.52
C VAL A 166 -8.22 1.12 -1.32
N LEU A 167 -8.28 2.43 -1.51
CA LEU A 167 -9.22 3.11 -2.40
C LEU A 167 -8.47 3.65 -3.61
N ASP A 168 -8.77 3.08 -4.78
CA ASP A 168 -8.34 3.59 -6.08
C ASP A 168 -9.36 4.65 -6.56
N VAL A 169 -8.97 5.92 -6.53
CA VAL A 169 -9.80 7.07 -6.93
C VAL A 169 -9.29 7.60 -8.25
N THR A 170 -10.11 7.59 -9.31
CA THR A 170 -9.75 8.15 -10.63
C THR A 170 -10.68 9.31 -10.98
N PHE A 171 -10.23 10.54 -10.75
CA PHE A 171 -10.98 11.78 -11.03
C PHE A 171 -11.37 11.88 -12.51
N LYS A 172 -10.45 11.59 -13.43
CA LYS A 172 -10.70 11.61 -14.89
C LYS A 172 -11.85 10.70 -15.35
N ARG A 173 -12.22 9.69 -14.57
CA ARG A 173 -13.36 8.78 -14.85
C ARG A 173 -14.53 8.94 -13.89
N LYS A 174 -14.40 9.76 -12.84
CA LYS A 174 -15.33 9.84 -11.70
C LYS A 174 -15.68 8.46 -11.12
N THR A 175 -14.67 7.62 -10.97
CA THR A 175 -14.79 6.25 -10.43
C THR A 175 -13.94 6.08 -9.18
N ALA A 176 -14.45 5.33 -8.21
CA ALA A 176 -13.69 4.86 -7.06
C ALA A 176 -13.87 3.36 -6.85
N LEU A 177 -12.78 2.67 -6.51
CA LEU A 177 -12.76 1.22 -6.30
C LEU A 177 -12.04 0.88 -5.00
N ALA A 178 -12.81 0.56 -3.95
CA ALA A 178 -12.27 0.02 -2.71
C ALA A 178 -11.85 -1.45 -2.93
N MET A 179 -10.74 -1.88 -2.36
CA MET A 179 -10.25 -3.27 -2.38
C MET A 179 -9.38 -3.58 -1.16
N ALA A 180 -9.25 -4.85 -0.77
CA ALA A 180 -8.24 -5.24 0.19
C ALA A 180 -6.83 -5.20 -0.43
N ALA A 181 -5.83 -4.73 0.32
CA ALA A 181 -4.43 -4.78 -0.10
C ALA A 181 -3.95 -6.22 -0.27
N LYS A 182 -2.96 -6.43 -1.15
CA LYS A 182 -2.35 -7.76 -1.37
C LYS A 182 -1.41 -8.21 -0.24
N ALA A 183 -0.99 -7.29 0.62
CA ALA A 183 -0.08 -7.49 1.75
C ALA A 183 -0.48 -6.60 2.92
N GLY A 184 0.06 -6.85 4.12
CA GLY A 184 -0.22 -6.07 5.34
C GLY A 184 -1.48 -6.50 6.12
N ASN A 185 -2.36 -7.32 5.53
CA ASN A 185 -3.50 -7.91 6.25
C ASN A 185 -3.01 -8.96 7.27
N THR A 186 -3.50 -8.90 8.50
CA THR A 186 -3.34 -9.96 9.51
C THR A 186 -4.58 -10.84 9.64
N MET A 187 -5.75 -10.34 9.21
CA MET A 187 -6.97 -11.11 8.99
C MET A 187 -6.71 -12.27 8.02
N LYS A 188 -6.97 -13.51 8.44
CA LYS A 188 -6.63 -14.72 7.66
C LYS A 188 -7.75 -15.20 6.73
N SER A 189 -9.01 -14.92 7.06
CA SER A 189 -10.15 -15.43 6.29
C SER A 189 -10.41 -14.62 5.02
N LYS A 190 -9.93 -15.14 3.88
CA LYS A 190 -10.21 -14.60 2.54
C LYS A 190 -11.73 -14.48 2.24
N LYS A 191 -12.56 -15.33 2.85
CA LYS A 191 -14.03 -15.26 2.75
C LYS A 191 -14.59 -14.03 3.48
N VAL A 192 -14.07 -13.72 4.67
CA VAL A 192 -14.44 -12.51 5.42
C VAL A 192 -13.96 -11.26 4.70
N ILE A 193 -12.68 -11.22 4.29
CA ILE A 193 -12.11 -10.09 3.54
C ILE A 193 -12.93 -9.76 2.29
N SER A 194 -13.27 -10.77 1.46
CA SER A 194 -14.08 -10.56 0.25
C SER A 194 -15.55 -10.26 0.51
N SER A 195 -16.11 -10.67 1.66
CA SER A 195 -17.44 -10.23 2.10
C SER A 195 -17.42 -8.77 2.56
N CYS A 196 -16.40 -8.38 3.33
CA CYS A 196 -16.17 -7.00 3.74
C CYS A 196 -15.94 -6.07 2.54
N GLU A 197 -15.15 -6.49 1.55
CA GLU A 197 -14.89 -5.71 0.34
C GLU A 197 -16.18 -5.39 -0.43
N LYS A 198 -17.11 -6.35 -0.52
CA LYS A 198 -18.44 -6.15 -1.11
C LYS A 198 -19.29 -5.18 -0.29
N THR A 199 -19.31 -5.34 1.03
CA THR A 199 -20.05 -4.43 1.93
C THR A 199 -19.51 -3.01 1.85
N LEU A 200 -18.19 -2.83 1.91
CA LEU A 200 -17.49 -1.56 1.78
C LEU A 200 -17.80 -0.89 0.42
N ARG A 201 -17.75 -1.63 -0.69
CA ARG A 201 -18.15 -1.10 -2.01
C ARG A 201 -19.62 -0.67 -2.08
N ALA A 202 -20.52 -1.36 -1.37
CA ALA A 202 -21.94 -1.00 -1.30
C ALA A 202 -22.23 0.13 -0.29
N LYS A 203 -21.29 0.45 0.61
CA LYS A 203 -21.36 1.54 1.59
C LYS A 203 -20.58 2.78 1.19
N LEU A 204 -19.68 2.69 0.22
CA LEU A 204 -18.91 3.81 -0.30
C LEU A 204 -19.86 4.86 -0.91
N PRO A 205 -19.92 6.09 -0.36
CA PRO A 205 -20.79 7.14 -0.91
C PRO A 205 -20.25 7.64 -2.26
N SER A 206 -21.12 8.31 -3.03
CA SER A 206 -20.66 9.06 -4.21
C SER A 206 -19.65 10.11 -3.77
N LEU A 207 -18.43 10.06 -4.32
CA LEU A 207 -17.36 10.98 -3.93
C LEU A 207 -17.52 12.36 -4.60
N PRO A 208 -17.10 13.44 -3.94
CA PRO A 208 -17.15 14.81 -4.47
C PRO A 208 -16.04 15.08 -5.50
N TYR A 209 -16.06 14.38 -6.63
CA TYR A 209 -15.01 14.44 -7.66
C TYR A 209 -14.78 15.86 -8.23
N ASP A 210 -15.83 16.68 -8.32
CA ASP A 210 -15.77 18.01 -8.95
C ASP A 210 -15.43 19.16 -7.97
N THR A 211 -15.57 18.95 -6.66
CA THR A 211 -15.32 19.97 -5.63
C THR A 211 -14.08 19.68 -4.78
N THR A 212 -13.58 18.44 -4.79
CA THR A 212 -12.30 18.10 -4.17
C THR A 212 -11.17 18.77 -4.97
N LYS A 213 -10.31 19.55 -4.30
CA LYS A 213 -9.06 20.00 -4.92
C LYS A 213 -8.11 18.81 -5.05
N HIS A 214 -7.60 18.58 -6.26
CA HIS A 214 -6.65 17.53 -6.57
C HIS A 214 -5.65 18.00 -7.64
N GLU A 215 -4.35 17.69 -7.51
CA GLU A 215 -3.35 17.96 -8.55
C GLU A 215 -3.31 16.86 -9.63
N HIS A 216 -3.40 15.60 -9.20
CA HIS A 216 -3.19 14.42 -10.05
C HIS A 216 -4.50 13.83 -10.60
N ALA A 217 -4.40 12.91 -11.56
CA ALA A 217 -5.57 12.32 -12.22
C ALA A 217 -6.15 11.09 -11.48
N ARG A 218 -5.32 10.41 -10.66
CA ARG A 218 -5.66 9.19 -9.93
C ARG A 218 -4.83 9.06 -8.64
N TYR A 219 -5.46 8.54 -7.58
CA TYR A 219 -4.86 8.37 -6.26
C TYR A 219 -5.14 6.98 -5.71
N PHE A 220 -4.19 6.45 -4.95
CA PHE A 220 -4.36 5.27 -4.13
C PHE A 220 -4.28 5.69 -2.67
N LEU A 221 -5.42 5.71 -1.97
CA LEU A 221 -5.49 5.94 -0.53
C LEU A 221 -5.50 4.60 0.19
N SER A 222 -5.03 4.57 1.44
CA SER A 222 -5.09 3.38 2.30
C SER A 222 -5.53 3.71 3.72
N ILE A 223 -6.27 2.79 4.32
CA ILE A 223 -6.70 2.81 5.73
C ILE A 223 -6.55 1.39 6.29
N THR A 224 -5.82 1.25 7.40
CA THR A 224 -5.76 -0.02 8.14
C THR A 224 -6.94 -0.11 9.09
N ALA A 225 -7.78 -1.12 8.91
CA ALA A 225 -8.95 -1.38 9.74
C ALA A 225 -8.73 -2.64 10.57
N THR A 226 -8.66 -2.49 11.89
CA THR A 226 -8.42 -3.59 12.85
C THR A 226 -9.73 -3.98 13.52
N TYR A 227 -10.22 -5.16 13.15
CA TYR A 227 -11.43 -5.74 13.72
C TYR A 227 -11.07 -6.56 14.98
N PRO A 228 -11.89 -6.50 16.04
CA PRO A 228 -11.71 -7.35 17.21
C PRO A 228 -11.81 -8.83 16.82
N GLY A 229 -11.10 -9.68 17.56
CA GLY A 229 -11.38 -11.11 17.63
C GLY A 229 -12.33 -11.39 18.79
N ALA A 230 -12.91 -12.59 18.83
CA ALA A 230 -13.76 -12.97 19.95
C ALA A 230 -12.93 -13.00 21.25
N SER A 231 -13.36 -12.21 22.23
CA SER A 231 -12.84 -12.29 23.59
C SER A 231 -13.04 -13.71 24.16
N ARG A 232 -12.04 -14.22 24.88
CA ARG A 232 -11.97 -15.59 25.43
C ARG A 232 -11.92 -15.57 26.95
#